data_AF-A0A432QMD2-F1
#
_entry.id   AF-A0A432QMD2-F1
#
_cell.length_a   1.000
_cell.length_b   1.000
_cell.length_c   1.000
_cell.angle_alpha   90.00
_cell.angle_beta   90.00
_cell.angle_gamma   90.00
#
_symmetry.space_group_name_H-M   'P 1'
#
loop_
_entity.id
_entity.type
_entity.pdbx_description
1 polymer ?
#
loop_
_entity_poly.entity_id
_entity_poly.type
_entity_poly.pdbx_seq_one_letter_code
_entity_poly.pdbx_strand_id
1 'polypeptide(L)' 'PPIYKNKRLKFYYTSQVGHRPPKFVVMSNSSKGVHFSYERYLVNRFREGLGLDKVPLMLFIRDKNREKKKRS' A
#
# COMPACT_ATOMS: atom_id res chain seq x y z
N PRO A 1 3.49 2.07 13.88
CA PRO A 1 4.08 2.32 12.55
C PRO A 1 5.50 2.86 12.73
N PRO A 2 6.49 2.40 11.94
CA PRO A 2 7.88 2.84 12.07
C PRO A 2 8.03 4.34 11.75
N ILE A 3 8.95 5.00 12.45
CA ILE A 3 9.39 6.36 12.12
C ILE A 3 10.41 6.23 10.99
N TYR A 4 10.15 6.87 9.85
CA TYR A 4 11.07 6.88 8.72
C TYR A 4 11.53 8.31 8.47
N LYS A 5 12.85 8.56 8.54
CA LYS A 5 13.46 9.89 8.34
C LYS A 5 12.79 11.00 9.17
N ASN A 6 12.65 10.78 10.48
CA ASN A 6 11.98 11.68 11.44
C ASN A 6 10.52 12.05 11.08
N LYS A 7 9.87 11.31 10.18
CA LYS A 7 8.46 11.49 9.85
C LYS A 7 7.71 10.19 10.13
N ARG A 8 6.54 10.32 10.76
CA ARG A 8 5.63 9.18 10.90
C ARG A 8 5.13 8.76 9.53
N LEU A 9 5.14 7.45 9.27
CA LEU A 9 4.52 6.88 8.09
C LEU A 9 3.00 7.11 8.15
N LYS A 10 2.44 7.72 7.10
CA LYS A 10 1.01 8.01 6.96
C LYS A 10 0.49 7.29 5.71
N PHE A 11 -0.57 6.53 5.87
CA PHE A 11 -1.36 5.97 4.78
C PHE A 11 -2.62 6.83 4.61
N TYR A 12 -2.90 7.24 3.38
CA TYR A 12 -3.96 8.21 3.10
C TYR A 12 -5.24 7.53 2.66
N TYR A 13 -5.15 6.74 1.60
CA TYR A 13 -6.27 6.02 1.01
C TYR A 13 -5.76 4.82 0.25
N THR A 14 -6.68 3.90 0.00
CA THR A 14 -6.44 2.71 -0.80
C THR A 14 -7.45 2.65 -1.93
N SER A 15 -7.03 2.20 -3.10
CA SER A 15 -7.91 2.03 -4.26
C SER A 15 -7.62 0.71 -4.97
N GLN A 16 -8.67 0.06 -5.46
CA GLN A 16 -8.54 -1.10 -6.34
C GLN A 16 -8.22 -0.61 -7.75
N VAL A 17 -7.12 -1.10 -8.33
CA VAL A 17 -6.65 -0.72 -9.68
C VAL A 17 -6.74 -1.88 -10.68
N GLY A 18 -7.17 -3.05 -10.22
CA GLY A 18 -7.34 -4.23 -11.06
C GLY A 18 -8.07 -5.36 -10.34
N HIS A 19 -8.63 -6.28 -11.11
CA HIS A 19 -9.58 -7.29 -10.61
C HIS A 19 -9.09 -8.74 -10.76
N ARG A 20 -8.23 -9.06 -11.74
CA ARG A 20 -7.70 -10.43 -11.99
C ARG A 20 -6.18 -10.40 -12.26
N PRO A 21 -5.32 -10.63 -11.26
CA PRO A 21 -5.63 -10.77 -9.83
C PRO A 21 -6.08 -9.44 -9.19
N PRO A 22 -6.74 -9.45 -8.01
CA PRO A 22 -7.07 -8.22 -7.29
C PRO A 22 -5.82 -7.40 -6.97
N LYS A 23 -5.77 -6.17 -7.47
CA LYS A 23 -4.65 -5.23 -7.28
C LYS A 23 -5.13 -4.01 -6.51
N PHE A 24 -4.44 -3.72 -5.41
CA PHE A 24 -4.70 -2.57 -4.57
C PHE A 24 -3.47 -1.66 -4.54
N VAL A 25 -3.72 -0.36 -4.54
CA VAL A 25 -2.69 0.66 -4.34
C VAL A 25 -3.00 1.43 -3.07
N VAL A 26 -2.06 1.44 -2.14
CA VAL A 26 -2.11 2.27 -0.93
C VAL A 26 -1.25 3.50 -1.15
N MET A 27 -1.84 4.68 -1.00
CA MET A 27 -1.11 5.93 -1.04
C MET A 27 -0.54 6.25 0.32
N SER A 28 0.76 6.50 0.39
CA SER A 28 1.48 6.88 1.60
C SER A 28 2.32 8.14 1.39
N ASN A 29 2.83 8.70 2.48
CA ASN A 29 3.77 9.80 2.43
C ASN A 29 5.19 9.36 2.03
N SER A 30 5.57 8.12 2.32
CA SER A 30 6.85 7.52 1.89
C SER A 30 6.74 5.99 1.78
N SER A 31 6.72 5.45 0.57
CA SER A 31 6.70 4.01 0.28
C SER A 31 8.02 3.35 0.68
N LYS A 32 9.14 4.06 0.54
CA LYS A 32 10.47 3.61 0.99
C LYS A 32 10.58 3.46 2.49
N GLY A 33 9.68 4.10 3.25
CA GLY A 33 9.61 3.98 4.70
C GLY A 33 8.83 2.78 5.19
N VAL A 34 8.20 2.03 4.28
CA VAL A 34 7.48 0.81 4.64
C VAL A 34 8.44 -0.36 4.57
N HIS A 35 8.63 -1.03 5.70
CA HIS A 35 9.40 -2.26 5.75
C HIS A 35 8.58 -3.43 5.18
N PHE A 36 9.24 -4.40 4.56
CA PHE A 36 8.58 -5.54 3.90
C PHE A 36 7.67 -6.33 4.86
N SER A 37 8.01 -6.39 6.15
CA SER A 37 7.17 -7.07 7.14
C SER A 37 5.82 -6.39 7.33
N TYR A 38 5.79 -5.05 7.29
CA TYR A 38 4.56 -4.28 7.38
C TYR A 38 3.74 -4.39 6.09
N GLU A 39 4.41 -4.48 4.93
CA GLU A 39 3.75 -4.77 3.66
C GLU A 39 3.06 -6.14 3.67
N ARG A 40 3.76 -7.20 4.14
CA ARG A 40 3.15 -8.53 4.32
C ARG A 40 1.98 -8.50 5.30
N TYR A 41 2.13 -7.79 6.41
CA TYR A 41 1.04 -7.59 7.37
C TYR A 41 -0.19 -6.97 6.69
N LEU A 42 -0.01 -5.89 5.92
CA LEU A 42 -1.12 -5.27 5.19
C LEU A 42 -1.76 -6.22 4.18
N VAL A 43 -0.96 -6.97 3.40
CA VAL A 43 -1.49 -7.97 2.46
C VAL A 43 -2.37 -9.00 3.18
N ASN A 44 -1.92 -9.52 4.32
CA ASN A 44 -2.68 -10.50 5.09
C ASN A 44 -3.97 -9.90 5.64
N ARG A 45 -3.93 -8.67 6.18
CA ARG A 45 -5.14 -7.98 6.68
C ARG A 45 -6.14 -7.69 5.57
N PHE A 46 -5.69 -7.36 4.36
CA PHE A 46 -6.57 -7.20 3.21
C PHE A 46 -7.18 -8.52 2.77
N ARG A 47 -6.41 -9.62 2.79
CA ARG A 47 -6.95 -10.96 2.47
C ARG A 47 -8.02 -11.39 3.46
N GLU A 48 -7.75 -11.24 4.76
CA GLU A 48 -8.69 -11.55 5.84
C GLU A 48 -9.95 -10.67 5.75
N GLY A 49 -9.78 -9.35 5.63
CA GLY A 49 -10.89 -8.40 5.67
C GLY A 49 -11.78 -8.40 4.42
N LEU A 50 -11.26 -8.81 3.27
CA LEU A 50 -12.01 -8.85 2.00
C LEU A 50 -12.41 -10.27 1.56
N GLY A 51 -12.06 -11.31 2.33
CA GLY A 51 -12.34 -12.70 1.96
C GLY A 51 -11.59 -13.15 0.69
N LEU A 52 -10.36 -12.67 0.49
CA LEU A 52 -9.52 -12.99 -0.67
C LEU A 52 -8.47 -14.07 -0.32
N ASP A 53 -8.93 -15.13 0.34
CA ASP A 53 -8.14 -16.27 0.80
C ASP A 53 -7.68 -17.16 -0.35
N LYS A 54 -8.50 -17.35 -1.39
CA LYS A 54 -8.23 -18.29 -2.50
C LYS A 54 -7.48 -17.71 -3.70
N VAL A 55 -7.24 -16.41 -3.73
CA VAL A 55 -6.60 -15.74 -4.87
C VAL A 55 -5.35 -14.97 -4.45
N PRO A 56 -4.33 -14.86 -5.32
CA PRO A 56 -3.19 -14.00 -5.06
C PRO A 56 -3.65 -12.53 -5.01
N LEU A 57 -3.29 -11.82 -3.94
CA LEU A 57 -3.55 -10.40 -3.76
C LEU A 57 -2.28 -9.60 -4.00
N MET A 58 -2.35 -8.59 -4.87
CA MET A 58 -1.24 -7.68 -5.12
C MET A 58 -1.49 -6.34 -4.43
N LEU A 59 -0.63 -5.97 -3.50
CA LEU A 59 -0.67 -4.67 -2.82
C LEU A 59 0.55 -3.85 -3.24
N PHE A 60 0.33 -2.62 -3.69
CA PHE A 60 1.40 -1.70 -4.02
C PHE A 60 1.32 -0.47 -3.13
N ILE A 61 2.46 -0.02 -2.61
CA ILE A 61 2.52 1.21 -1.82
C ILE A 61 3.18 2.30 -2.66
N ARG A 62 2.50 3.43 -2.83
CA ARG A 62 2.97 4.55 -3.65
C ARG A 62 3.05 5.85 -2.86
N ASP A 63 4.01 6.67 -3.25
CA ASP A 63 4.17 8.03 -2.72
C ASP A 63 3.14 8.98 -3.32
N LYS A 64 2.26 9.53 -2.47
CA LYS A 64 1.31 10.59 -2.86
C LYS A 64 1.99 11.78 -3.54
N ASN A 65 3.18 12.16 -3.06
CA ASN A 65 3.92 13.30 -3.58
C ASN A 65 4.63 13.01 -4.91
N ARG A 66 4.94 11.74 -5.21
CA ARG A 66 5.60 11.36 -6.46
C ARG A 66 4.62 11.34 -7.63
N GLU A 67 3.33 11.09 -7.38
CA GLU A 67 2.29 11.22 -8.41
C GLU A 67 2.06 12.66 -8.84
N LYS A 68 2.13 13.65 -7.93
CA LYS A 68 1.99 15.07 -8.29
C LYS A 68 3.10 15.54 -9.23
N LYS A 69 4.34 15.12 -9.00
CA LYS A 69 5.51 15.49 -9.83
C LYS A 69 5.53 14.89 -11.24
N LYS A 70 4.73 13.84 -11.51
CA LYS A 70 4.65 13.20 -12.83
C LYS A 70 3.54 13.76 -13.73
N ARG A 71 2.65 14.60 -13.18
CA ARG A 71 1.51 15.20 -13.88
C ARG A 71 1.72 16.70 -14.16
N SER A 72 2.90 17.23 -13.84
CA SER A 72 3.39 18.56 -14.19
C SER A 72 4.59 18.38 -15.11
#